data_AF-M7DGR6-F1
#
_entry.id   AF-M7DGR6-F1
#
_cell.length_a   1.000
_cell.length_b   1.000
_cell.length_c   1.000
_cell.angle_alpha   90.00
_cell.angle_beta   90.00
_cell.angle_gamma   90.00
#
_symmetry.space_group_name_H-M   'P 1'
#
loop_
_entity.id
_entity.type
_entity.pdbx_description
1 polymer ?
#
loop_
_entity_poly.entity_id
_entity_poly.type
_entity_poly.pdbx_seq_one_letter_code
_entity_poly.pdbx_strand_id
1 'polypeptide(L)'
;MSLLASLIQASSQFQQAMENRRASAETREQSASKAQPAAPVTPEPTGAPGDDRFTPSDGMANPSDRKTRQLPLTNYKQTVGQDVAFVRETLRHKLAEYNLHPATTMNVSRKDHGELKVDGKMSDNIRQQIEKDLNNNTAFKEAFNRLSSAEPTLRFMDNAVKLNQAYGVNNPLLDNLVSENQQFNGLHDVIHRYDTLRKTAGAQQIEAAGNGQMYAFSLNARA
;
A
#
# COMPACT_ATOMS: atom_id res chain seq x y z
N MET A 1 40.05 -16.75 -8.86
CA MET A 1 39.66 -16.50 -10.27
C MET A 1 38.17 -16.75 -10.42
N SER A 2 37.48 -15.86 -11.13
CA SER A 2 36.14 -16.01 -11.74
C SER A 2 34.90 -16.07 -10.84
N LEU A 3 34.63 -14.99 -10.10
CA LEU A 3 33.25 -14.61 -9.72
C LEU A 3 32.57 -13.73 -10.78
N LEU A 4 33.36 -13.10 -11.67
CA LEU A 4 32.83 -12.27 -12.77
C LEU A 4 32.29 -13.10 -13.95
N ALA A 5 32.75 -14.34 -14.14
CA ALA A 5 32.25 -15.21 -15.21
C ALA A 5 30.81 -15.72 -14.95
N SER A 6 30.43 -15.90 -13.68
CA SER A 6 29.10 -16.41 -13.32
C SER A 6 27.98 -15.38 -13.53
N LEU A 7 28.29 -14.08 -13.56
CA LEU A 7 27.29 -13.03 -13.80
C LEU A 7 26.92 -12.92 -15.29
N ILE A 8 27.86 -13.22 -16.18
CA ILE A 8 27.65 -13.13 -17.63
C ILE A 8 26.83 -14.32 -18.14
N GLN A 9 26.97 -15.50 -17.51
CA GLN A 9 26.18 -16.67 -17.93
C GLN A 9 24.69 -16.53 -17.57
N ALA A 10 24.36 -15.79 -16.51
CA ALA A 10 22.97 -15.56 -16.08
C ALA A 10 22.20 -14.59 -17.00
N SER A 11 22.86 -13.65 -17.68
CA SER A 11 22.18 -12.70 -18.59
C SER A 11 21.77 -13.34 -19.92
N SER A 12 22.57 -14.28 -20.43
CA SER A 12 22.30 -14.96 -21.71
C SER A 12 21.04 -15.83 -21.70
N GLN A 13 20.72 -16.47 -20.58
CA GLN A 13 19.55 -17.34 -20.47
C GLN A 13 18.23 -16.55 -20.41
N PHE A 14 18.25 -15.30 -19.93
CA PHE A 14 17.04 -14.48 -19.87
C PHE A 14 16.64 -13.94 -21.27
N GLN A 15 17.61 -13.65 -22.14
CA GLN A 15 17.31 -13.22 -23.52
C GLN A 15 16.70 -14.37 -24.35
N GLN A 16 17.22 -15.59 -24.22
CA GLN A 16 16.69 -16.75 -24.94
C GLN A 16 15.26 -17.14 -24.53
N ALA A 17 14.87 -16.89 -23.27
CA ALA A 17 13.50 -17.14 -22.79
C ALA A 17 12.46 -16.14 -23.34
N MET A 18 12.88 -14.92 -23.70
CA MET A 18 12.01 -13.92 -24.33
C MET A 18 11.81 -14.18 -25.83
N GLU A 19 12.83 -14.71 -26.52
CA GLU A 19 12.74 -15.03 -27.95
C GLU A 19 11.81 -16.23 -28.22
N ASN A 20 11.87 -17.28 -27.39
CA ASN A 20 10.96 -18.44 -27.50
C ASN A 20 9.47 -18.08 -27.28
N ARG A 21 9.18 -17.04 -26.50
CA ARG A 21 7.79 -16.60 -26.27
C ARG A 21 7.24 -15.80 -27.45
N ARG A 22 8.09 -15.14 -28.24
CA ARG A 22 7.69 -14.42 -29.47
C ARG A 22 7.45 -15.39 -30.64
N ALA A 23 8.27 -16.43 -30.79
CA ALA A 23 8.08 -17.46 -31.82
C ALA A 23 6.75 -18.24 -31.66
N SER A 24 6.19 -18.29 -30.44
CA SER A 24 4.92 -18.96 -30.14
C SER A 24 3.67 -18.12 -30.47
N ALA A 25 3.83 -16.82 -30.74
CA ALA A 25 2.71 -15.92 -31.05
C ALA A 25 2.43 -15.82 -32.56
N GLU A 26 3.45 -16.01 -33.42
CA GLU A 26 3.32 -15.89 -34.88
C GLU A 26 2.74 -17.16 -35.55
N THR A 27 2.63 -18.29 -34.83
CA THR A 27 2.09 -19.54 -35.42
C THR A 27 0.56 -19.68 -35.28
N ARG A 28 -0.14 -18.74 -34.62
CA ARG A 28 -1.60 -18.85 -34.39
C ARG A 28 -2.49 -18.01 -35.31
N GLU A 29 -1.91 -17.26 -36.25
CA GLU A 29 -2.67 -16.40 -37.19
C GLU A 29 -2.84 -16.98 -38.60
N GLN A 30 -2.38 -18.22 -38.87
CA GLN A 30 -2.50 -18.85 -40.21
C GLN A 30 -3.34 -20.13 -40.20
N SER A 31 -4.59 -20.06 -39.76
CA SER A 31 -5.60 -21.07 -40.14
C SER A 31 -7.01 -20.62 -39.81
N ALA A 32 -7.60 -19.79 -40.68
CA ALA A 32 -9.01 -19.89 -41.09
C ALA A 32 -9.37 -18.72 -42.03
N SER A 33 -9.16 -18.92 -43.33
CA SER A 33 -9.89 -18.18 -44.36
C SER A 33 -10.32 -19.20 -45.40
N LYS A 34 -11.64 -19.44 -45.55
CA LYS A 34 -12.36 -19.58 -46.83
C LYS A 34 -13.82 -20.05 -46.61
N ALA A 35 -14.78 -19.14 -46.82
CA ALA A 35 -16.02 -19.39 -47.58
C ALA A 35 -16.83 -18.08 -47.74
N GLN A 36 -17.19 -17.76 -48.98
CA GLN A 36 -18.11 -16.72 -49.48
C GLN A 36 -19.11 -17.44 -50.42
N PRO A 37 -20.21 -16.86 -50.96
CA PRO A 37 -20.84 -15.55 -50.73
C PRO A 37 -22.40 -15.58 -50.66
N ALA A 38 -23.04 -14.48 -50.21
CA ALA A 38 -24.36 -14.04 -50.70
C ALA A 38 -24.58 -12.55 -50.37
N ALA A 39 -24.96 -11.76 -51.36
CA ALA A 39 -25.24 -10.32 -51.30
C ALA A 39 -26.78 -10.08 -51.35
N PRO A 40 -27.29 -8.83 -51.45
CA PRO A 40 -27.01 -7.60 -50.70
C PRO A 40 -28.31 -7.02 -50.08
N VAL A 41 -28.25 -6.29 -48.95
CA VAL A 41 -29.27 -5.26 -48.62
C VAL A 41 -28.75 -4.30 -47.55
N THR A 42 -28.53 -3.06 -47.94
CA THR A 42 -28.66 -1.88 -47.05
C THR A 42 -30.16 -1.65 -46.81
N PRO A 43 -30.59 -1.28 -45.59
CA PRO A 43 -30.57 0.15 -45.24
C PRO A 43 -30.33 0.44 -43.73
N GLU A 44 -29.81 1.65 -43.42
CA GLU A 44 -30.05 2.38 -42.17
C GLU A 44 -31.54 2.81 -42.07
N PRO A 45 -32.01 3.44 -40.97
CA PRO A 45 -31.69 3.32 -39.56
C PRO A 45 -32.97 2.99 -38.76
N THR A 46 -32.88 2.35 -37.59
CA THR A 46 -34.03 2.31 -36.67
C THR A 46 -33.53 2.36 -35.24
N GLY A 47 -33.47 3.58 -34.70
CA GLY A 47 -33.36 3.79 -33.26
C GLY A 47 -34.60 3.21 -32.60
N ALA A 48 -34.41 2.19 -31.76
CA ALA A 48 -35.42 1.72 -30.84
C ALA A 48 -35.37 2.58 -29.56
N PRO A 49 -36.52 3.08 -29.05
CA PRO A 49 -36.58 3.78 -27.78
C PRO A 49 -36.60 2.73 -26.66
N GLY A 50 -35.59 2.73 -25.80
CA GLY A 50 -35.51 1.79 -24.68
C GLY A 50 -34.21 0.99 -24.60
N ASP A 51 -33.16 1.39 -25.32
CA ASP A 51 -31.80 1.01 -24.98
C ASP A 51 -31.41 1.76 -23.69
N ASP A 52 -31.90 1.28 -22.54
CA ASP A 52 -31.25 1.40 -21.21
C ASP A 52 -29.94 0.61 -21.22
N ARG A 53 -29.16 0.85 -22.27
CA ARG A 53 -27.78 0.47 -22.38
C ARG A 53 -27.11 1.44 -21.45
N PHE A 54 -26.85 0.96 -20.23
CA PHE A 54 -25.70 1.38 -19.44
C PHE A 54 -24.47 1.24 -20.36
N THR A 55 -24.28 2.18 -21.27
CA THR A 55 -22.95 2.67 -21.58
C THR A 55 -22.48 3.16 -20.22
N PRO A 56 -21.51 2.50 -19.57
CA PRO A 56 -20.69 3.24 -18.64
C PRO A 56 -20.16 4.36 -19.52
N SER A 57 -20.68 5.58 -19.33
CA SER A 57 -20.15 6.72 -20.02
C SER A 57 -18.65 6.60 -19.83
N ASP A 58 -17.92 6.47 -20.94
CA ASP A 58 -16.48 6.72 -21.01
C ASP A 58 -16.28 8.26 -20.85
N GLY A 59 -17.01 8.80 -19.88
CA GLY A 59 -17.26 10.18 -19.60
C GLY A 59 -16.17 10.59 -18.65
N MET A 60 -15.11 11.11 -19.23
CA MET A 60 -14.09 11.88 -18.55
C MET A 60 -13.57 11.14 -17.32
N ALA A 61 -12.63 10.21 -17.54
CA ALA A 61 -11.80 9.69 -16.46
C ALA A 61 -11.38 10.88 -15.58
N ASN A 62 -11.96 10.98 -14.38
CA ASN A 62 -11.75 12.14 -13.54
C ASN A 62 -10.24 12.24 -13.30
N PRO A 63 -9.65 13.44 -13.38
CA PRO A 63 -8.21 13.59 -13.17
C PRO A 63 -7.78 12.94 -11.84
N SER A 64 -8.63 12.98 -10.82
CA SER A 64 -8.48 12.31 -9.52
C SER A 64 -8.36 10.78 -9.61
N ASP A 65 -9.06 10.13 -10.54
CA ASP A 65 -8.98 8.67 -10.75
C ASP A 65 -7.67 8.27 -11.45
N ARG A 66 -7.12 9.16 -12.29
CA ARG A 66 -5.80 8.97 -12.91
C ARG A 66 -4.69 9.13 -11.88
N LYS A 67 -4.78 10.15 -11.02
CA LYS A 67 -3.82 10.39 -9.92
C LYS A 67 -3.74 9.19 -8.98
N THR A 68 -4.88 8.61 -8.60
CA THR A 68 -4.96 7.49 -7.65
C THR A 68 -4.51 6.15 -8.23
N ARG A 69 -4.74 5.88 -9.52
CA ARG A 69 -4.24 4.67 -10.20
C ARG A 69 -2.72 4.62 -10.33
N GLN A 70 -2.05 5.77 -10.34
CA GLN A 70 -0.59 5.88 -10.52
C GLN A 70 0.19 5.81 -9.21
N LEU A 71 -0.48 5.65 -8.08
CA LEU A 71 0.19 5.58 -6.79
C LEU A 71 0.91 4.23 -6.60
N PRO A 72 2.19 4.24 -6.21
CA PRO A 72 2.94 3.01 -5.95
C PRO A 72 2.62 2.42 -4.56
N LEU A 73 1.33 2.18 -4.28
CA LEU A 73 0.84 1.61 -3.00
C LEU A 73 1.56 0.30 -2.65
N THR A 74 1.85 -0.53 -3.63
CA THR A 74 2.57 -1.80 -3.43
C THR A 74 3.96 -1.57 -2.84
N ASN A 75 4.70 -0.59 -3.36
CA ASN A 75 6.04 -0.26 -2.87
C ASN A 75 5.96 0.30 -1.44
N TYR A 76 4.98 1.16 -1.16
CA TYR A 76 4.81 1.69 0.18
C TYR A 76 4.49 0.59 1.20
N LYS A 77 3.58 -0.32 0.85
CA LYS A 77 3.20 -1.46 1.68
C LYS A 77 4.40 -2.38 1.94
N GLN A 78 5.28 -2.54 0.95
CA GLN A 78 6.53 -3.31 1.12
C GLN A 78 7.48 -2.65 2.12
N THR A 79 7.75 -1.35 1.97
CA THR A 79 8.64 -0.62 2.90
C THR A 79 8.08 -0.63 4.32
N VAL A 80 6.78 -0.35 4.49
CA VAL A 80 6.13 -0.40 5.81
C VAL A 80 6.11 -1.83 6.34
N GLY A 81 5.92 -2.83 5.49
CA GLY A 81 6.00 -4.24 5.86
C GLY A 81 7.37 -4.65 6.42
N GLN A 82 8.46 -4.07 5.89
CA GLN A 82 9.80 -4.28 6.42
C GLN A 82 9.96 -3.68 7.82
N ASP A 83 9.50 -2.45 8.03
CA ASP A 83 9.52 -1.80 9.35
C ASP A 83 8.65 -2.55 10.37
N VAL A 84 7.46 -3.03 9.96
CA VAL A 84 6.58 -3.89 10.76
C VAL A 84 7.29 -5.18 11.16
N ALA A 85 7.93 -5.85 10.20
CA ALA A 85 8.64 -7.11 10.47
C ALA A 85 9.79 -6.91 11.46
N PHE A 86 10.57 -5.84 11.28
CA PHE A 86 11.65 -5.48 12.19
C PHE A 86 11.18 -5.14 13.61
N VAL A 87 10.15 -4.31 13.74
CA VAL A 87 9.54 -3.96 15.04
C VAL A 87 9.01 -5.22 15.73
N ARG A 88 8.25 -6.05 15.00
CA ARG A 88 7.69 -7.30 15.52
C ARG A 88 8.78 -8.24 16.01
N GLU A 89 9.84 -8.44 15.22
CA GLU A 89 10.93 -9.35 15.59
C GLU A 89 11.69 -8.84 16.82
N THR A 90 11.98 -7.54 16.87
CA THR A 90 12.62 -6.92 18.04
C THR A 90 11.79 -7.12 19.30
N LEU A 91 10.47 -6.95 19.21
CA LEU A 91 9.57 -7.15 20.34
C LEU A 91 9.50 -8.62 20.77
N ARG A 92 9.48 -9.57 19.82
CA ARG A 92 9.54 -11.02 20.13
C ARG A 92 10.85 -11.39 20.81
N HIS A 93 11.96 -10.83 20.34
CA HIS A 93 13.27 -11.01 20.95
C HIS A 93 13.28 -10.47 22.39
N LYS A 94 12.71 -9.28 22.62
CA LYS A 94 12.57 -8.72 23.97
C LYS A 94 11.71 -9.59 24.88
N LEU A 95 10.59 -10.14 24.40
CA LEU A 95 9.82 -11.09 25.21
C LEU A 95 10.66 -12.31 25.62
N ALA A 96 11.48 -12.85 24.71
CA ALA A 96 12.34 -13.99 25.00
C ALA A 96 13.47 -13.65 25.99
N GLU A 97 14.08 -12.47 25.87
CA GLU A 97 15.14 -11.99 26.77
C GLU A 97 14.66 -11.93 28.24
N TYR A 98 13.41 -11.52 28.45
CA TYR A 98 12.78 -11.46 29.77
C TYR A 98 12.04 -12.75 30.18
N ASN A 99 12.24 -13.86 29.46
CA ASN A 99 11.58 -15.15 29.68
C ASN A 99 10.03 -15.08 29.70
N LEU A 100 9.45 -14.13 28.97
CA LEU A 100 8.01 -14.01 28.81
C LEU A 100 7.51 -15.00 27.75
N HIS A 101 6.27 -15.46 27.92
CA HIS A 101 5.66 -16.36 26.96
C HIS A 101 5.55 -15.68 25.57
N PRO A 102 5.87 -16.36 24.45
CA PRO A 102 5.84 -15.75 23.11
C PRO A 102 4.47 -15.23 22.68
N ALA A 103 3.39 -15.73 23.29
CA ALA A 103 2.02 -15.27 23.06
C ALA A 103 1.57 -14.15 24.02
N THR A 104 2.48 -13.59 24.82
CA THR A 104 2.18 -12.43 25.68
C THR A 104 1.77 -11.25 24.80
N THR A 105 0.65 -10.63 25.15
CA THR A 105 0.15 -9.43 24.45
C THR A 105 0.95 -8.22 24.90
N MET A 106 1.47 -7.46 23.93
CA MET A 106 2.23 -6.25 24.18
C MET A 106 1.86 -5.17 23.18
N ASN A 107 1.62 -3.96 23.66
CA ASN A 107 1.31 -2.79 22.85
C ASN A 107 2.44 -1.77 23.04
N VAL A 108 2.89 -1.19 21.93
CA VAL A 108 3.88 -0.12 21.93
C VAL A 108 3.25 1.11 21.31
N SER A 109 3.25 2.22 22.03
CA SER A 109 2.72 3.50 21.55
C SER A 109 3.73 4.62 21.77
N ARG A 110 3.57 5.73 21.06
CA ARG A 110 4.37 6.94 21.28
C ARG A 110 3.72 7.81 22.37
N LYS A 111 4.52 8.38 23.28
CA LYS A 111 4.12 9.44 24.22
C LYS A 111 4.36 10.83 23.61
N ASP A 112 3.89 11.87 24.28
CA ASP A 112 3.98 13.27 23.81
C ASP A 112 5.42 13.75 23.56
N HIS A 113 6.40 13.25 24.31
CA HIS A 113 7.82 13.61 24.18
C HIS A 113 8.60 12.74 23.17
N GLY A 114 7.92 11.89 22.39
CA GLY A 114 8.59 10.99 21.43
C GLY A 114 9.23 9.75 22.07
N GLU A 115 9.07 9.58 23.39
CA GLU A 115 9.37 8.33 24.08
C GLU A 115 8.36 7.25 23.72
N LEU A 116 8.81 6.01 23.75
CA LEU A 116 7.96 4.85 23.56
C LEU A 116 7.39 4.42 24.91
N LYS A 117 6.10 4.12 24.94
CA LYS A 117 5.41 3.47 26.05
C LYS A 117 5.17 2.02 25.70
N VAL A 118 5.42 1.13 26.64
CA VAL A 118 5.03 -0.28 26.52
C VAL A 118 3.87 -0.56 27.45
N ASP A 119 2.87 -1.28 26.96
CA ASP A 119 1.73 -1.76 27.73
C ASP A 119 1.53 -3.26 27.45
N GLY A 120 0.95 -4.02 28.37
CA GLY A 120 0.80 -5.46 28.17
C GLY A 120 0.59 -6.27 29.44
N LYS A 121 0.35 -7.57 29.26
CA LYS A 121 0.12 -8.53 30.36
C LYS A 121 1.45 -9.02 30.94
N MET A 122 2.14 -8.15 31.67
CA MET A 122 3.41 -8.44 32.35
C MET A 122 3.52 -7.61 33.64
N SER A 123 4.47 -7.95 34.51
CA SER A 123 4.72 -7.17 35.73
C SER A 123 5.27 -5.78 35.40
N ASP A 124 4.98 -4.80 36.26
CA ASP A 124 5.41 -3.41 36.05
C ASP A 124 6.94 -3.26 35.96
N ASN A 125 7.68 -4.07 36.72
CA ASN A 125 9.14 -4.06 36.69
C ASN A 125 9.70 -4.48 35.33
N ILE A 126 9.19 -5.59 34.78
CA ILE A 126 9.60 -6.08 33.45
C ILE A 126 9.17 -5.09 32.36
N ARG A 127 7.96 -4.54 32.46
CA ARG A 127 7.46 -3.51 31.52
C ARG A 127 8.38 -2.29 31.47
N GLN A 128 8.80 -1.77 32.63
CA GLN A 128 9.69 -0.61 32.72
C GLN A 128 11.09 -0.91 32.15
N GLN A 129 11.61 -2.12 32.37
CA GLN A 129 12.89 -2.55 31.79
C GLN A 129 12.82 -2.64 30.27
N ILE A 130 11.77 -3.29 29.72
CA ILE A 130 11.54 -3.35 28.28
C ILE A 130 11.37 -1.94 27.71
N GLU A 131 10.58 -1.06 28.36
CA GLU A 131 10.38 0.32 27.91
C GLU A 131 11.71 1.09 27.85
N LYS A 132 12.56 0.94 28.88
CA LYS A 132 13.90 1.55 28.91
C LYS A 132 14.78 1.03 27.76
N ASP A 133 14.81 -0.28 27.55
CA ASP A 133 15.59 -0.90 26.48
C ASP A 133 15.16 -0.42 25.10
N LEU A 134 13.86 -0.37 24.84
CA LEU A 134 13.32 0.10 23.57
C LEU A 134 13.61 1.59 23.36
N ASN A 135 13.57 2.40 24.42
CA ASN A 135 13.92 3.82 24.34
C ASN A 135 15.43 4.07 24.16
N ASN A 136 16.29 3.13 24.56
CA ASN A 136 17.73 3.19 24.32
C ASN A 136 18.12 2.71 22.92
N ASN A 137 17.28 1.92 22.26
CA ASN A 137 17.52 1.42 20.92
C ASN A 137 17.10 2.44 19.85
N THR A 138 18.07 3.17 19.29
CA THR A 138 17.85 4.17 18.24
C THR A 138 17.25 3.58 16.97
N ALA A 139 17.73 2.42 16.51
CA ALA A 139 17.19 1.77 15.32
C ALA A 139 15.71 1.39 15.48
N PHE A 140 15.35 0.88 16.66
CA PHE A 140 13.94 0.58 16.99
C PHE A 140 13.09 1.84 17.03
N LYS A 141 13.57 2.91 17.69
CA LYS A 141 12.86 4.19 17.72
C LYS A 141 12.63 4.76 16.33
N GLU A 142 13.64 4.75 15.47
CA GLU A 142 13.51 5.24 14.11
C GLU A 142 12.51 4.42 13.29
N ALA A 143 12.59 3.09 13.35
CA ALA A 143 11.67 2.21 12.64
C ALA A 143 10.23 2.38 13.15
N PHE A 144 10.02 2.38 14.47
CA PHE A 144 8.72 2.64 15.06
C PHE A 144 8.20 4.04 14.70
N ASN A 145 9.09 5.04 14.66
CA ASN A 145 8.70 6.39 14.31
C ASN A 145 8.22 6.51 12.87
N ARG A 146 8.91 5.90 11.91
CA ARG A 146 8.46 5.79 10.52
C ARG A 146 7.14 5.04 10.42
N LEU A 147 7.03 3.91 11.12
CA LEU A 147 5.83 3.09 11.11
C LEU A 147 4.61 3.86 11.65
N SER A 148 4.79 4.62 12.72
CA SER A 148 3.71 5.35 13.37
C SER A 148 3.06 6.45 12.54
N SER A 149 3.79 7.03 11.59
CA SER A 149 3.24 7.98 10.63
C SER A 149 2.81 7.29 9.34
N ALA A 150 3.57 6.30 8.88
CA ALA A 150 3.30 5.62 7.61
C ALA A 150 2.03 4.75 7.65
N GLU A 151 1.80 3.98 8.71
CA GLU A 151 0.66 3.05 8.74
C GLU A 151 -0.70 3.78 8.71
N PRO A 152 -0.96 4.82 9.53
CA PRO A 152 -2.20 5.58 9.43
C PRO A 152 -2.42 6.21 8.06
N THR A 153 -1.36 6.76 7.45
CA THR A 153 -1.42 7.31 6.10
C THR A 153 -1.76 6.24 5.07
N LEU A 154 -1.13 5.07 5.13
CA LEU A 154 -1.42 3.99 4.19
C LEU A 154 -2.83 3.42 4.36
N ARG A 155 -3.29 3.27 5.60
CA ARG A 155 -4.67 2.84 5.88
C ARG A 155 -5.67 3.85 5.33
N PHE A 156 -5.42 5.15 5.53
CA PHE A 156 -6.24 6.20 4.95
C PHE A 156 -6.32 6.08 3.42
N MET A 157 -5.16 6.02 2.76
CA MET A 157 -5.09 5.97 1.30
C MET A 157 -5.75 4.71 0.74
N ASP A 158 -5.48 3.55 1.33
CA ASP A 158 -6.07 2.28 0.91
C ASP A 158 -7.60 2.31 1.03
N ASN A 159 -8.12 2.84 2.14
CA ASN A 159 -9.56 3.03 2.32
C ASN A 159 -10.13 4.05 1.35
N ALA A 160 -9.48 5.20 1.16
CA ALA A 160 -9.95 6.25 0.27
C ALA A 160 -9.97 5.79 -1.20
N VAL A 161 -8.96 5.04 -1.64
CA VAL A 161 -8.91 4.42 -2.98
C VAL A 161 -10.02 3.38 -3.13
N LYS A 162 -10.22 2.51 -2.14
CA LYS A 162 -11.30 1.51 -2.15
C LYS A 162 -12.68 2.16 -2.21
N LEU A 163 -12.91 3.23 -1.44
CA LEU A 163 -14.18 3.95 -1.43
C LEU A 163 -14.45 4.67 -2.75
N ASN A 164 -13.43 5.29 -3.35
CA ASN A 164 -13.53 5.86 -4.69
C ASN A 164 -13.87 4.76 -5.72
N GLN A 165 -13.17 3.62 -5.69
CA GLN A 165 -13.43 2.51 -6.63
C GLN A 165 -14.82 1.88 -6.45
N ALA A 166 -15.29 1.73 -5.21
CA ALA A 166 -16.56 1.07 -4.91
C ALA A 166 -17.79 1.95 -5.19
N TYR A 167 -17.66 3.27 -4.97
CA TYR A 167 -18.81 4.18 -4.99
C TYR A 167 -18.67 5.35 -5.96
N GLY A 168 -17.53 5.48 -6.66
CA GLY A 168 -17.24 6.61 -7.55
C GLY A 168 -17.11 7.96 -6.83
N VAL A 169 -17.01 7.95 -5.49
CA VAL A 169 -16.96 9.17 -4.69
C VAL A 169 -15.53 9.70 -4.65
N ASN A 170 -15.34 10.93 -5.15
CA ASN A 170 -14.08 11.64 -5.04
C ASN A 170 -13.86 12.11 -3.60
N ASN A 171 -12.78 11.64 -2.97
CA ASN A 171 -12.37 12.11 -1.66
C ASN A 171 -11.43 13.32 -1.81
N PRO A 172 -11.87 14.55 -1.42
CA PRO A 172 -11.05 15.75 -1.59
C PRO A 172 -9.74 15.69 -0.77
N LEU A 173 -9.72 14.94 0.33
CA LEU A 173 -8.50 14.72 1.12
C LEU A 173 -7.48 13.88 0.34
N LEU A 174 -7.95 12.89 -0.43
CA LEU A 174 -7.08 12.06 -1.27
C LEU A 174 -6.48 12.89 -2.41
N ASP A 175 -7.24 13.80 -3.03
CA ASP A 175 -6.72 14.68 -4.09
C ASP A 175 -5.65 15.65 -3.55
N ASN A 176 -5.82 16.16 -2.32
CA ASN A 176 -4.79 16.98 -1.65
C ASN A 176 -3.54 16.18 -1.24
N LEU A 177 -3.69 14.88 -1.01
CA LEU A 177 -2.59 13.98 -0.64
C LEU A 177 -1.74 13.55 -1.81
N VAL A 178 -2.30 13.54 -3.02
CA VAL A 178 -1.65 13.01 -4.22
C VAL A 178 -1.28 14.16 -5.13
N SER A 179 0.03 14.35 -5.36
CA SER A 179 0.50 15.35 -6.31
C SER A 179 0.22 14.90 -7.74
N GLU A 180 0.01 15.86 -8.62
CA GLU A 180 -0.05 15.67 -10.06
C GLU A 180 1.29 15.18 -10.63
N ASN A 181 2.39 15.59 -9.99
CA ASN A 181 3.71 15.09 -10.35
C ASN A 181 4.01 13.82 -9.55
N GLN A 182 4.20 12.71 -10.26
CA GLN A 182 4.53 11.40 -9.69
C GLN A 182 5.82 11.41 -8.85
N GLN A 183 6.77 12.30 -9.14
CA GLN A 183 8.03 12.41 -8.38
C GLN A 183 7.81 12.87 -6.93
N PHE A 184 6.72 13.60 -6.66
CA PHE A 184 6.34 14.03 -5.31
C PHE A 184 5.29 13.12 -4.68
N ASN A 185 5.13 11.92 -5.21
CA ASN A 185 4.36 10.85 -4.59
C ASN A 185 5.33 9.82 -4.01
N GLY A 186 6.41 10.25 -3.35
CA GLY A 186 7.17 9.38 -2.47
C GLY A 186 6.38 9.07 -1.20
N LEU A 187 6.65 7.94 -0.54
CA LEU A 187 6.04 7.60 0.75
C LEU A 187 6.22 8.75 1.76
N HIS A 188 7.42 9.32 1.79
CA HIS A 188 7.75 10.42 2.69
C HIS A 188 6.92 11.67 2.41
N ASP A 189 6.76 12.05 1.14
CA ASP A 189 6.00 13.24 0.76
C ASP A 189 4.53 13.10 1.13
N VAL A 190 3.96 11.92 0.88
CA VAL A 190 2.56 11.64 1.18
C VAL A 190 2.32 11.63 2.69
N ILE A 191 3.26 11.09 3.48
CA ILE A 191 3.21 11.16 4.95
C ILE A 191 3.25 12.62 5.41
N HIS A 192 4.15 13.45 4.88
CA HIS A 192 4.23 14.87 5.27
C HIS A 192 2.97 15.65 4.91
N ARG A 193 2.41 15.43 3.72
CA ARG A 193 1.15 16.04 3.31
C ARG A 193 -0.01 15.57 4.20
N TYR A 194 -0.04 14.29 4.57
CA TYR A 194 -1.02 13.75 5.51
C TYR A 194 -0.90 14.36 6.90
N ASP A 195 0.31 14.47 7.44
CA ASP A 195 0.54 15.09 8.74
C ASP A 195 0.18 16.58 8.75
N THR A 196 0.48 17.29 7.66
CA THR A 196 0.10 18.69 7.48
C THR A 196 -1.41 18.83 7.40
N LEU A 197 -2.07 18.03 6.55
CA LEU A 197 -3.52 17.98 6.41
C LEU A 197 -4.21 17.65 7.73
N ARG A 198 -3.67 16.72 8.51
CA ARG A 198 -4.20 16.38 9.84
C ARG A 198 -4.10 17.53 10.83
N LYS A 199 -3.02 18.32 10.77
CA LYS A 199 -2.86 19.50 11.62
C LYS A 199 -3.77 20.65 11.20
N THR A 200 -4.06 20.80 9.90
CA THR A 200 -4.84 21.95 9.37
C THR A 200 -6.34 21.69 9.28
N ALA A 201 -6.78 20.48 8.91
CA ALA A 201 -8.19 20.15 8.67
C ALA A 201 -9.01 19.94 9.97
N GLY A 202 -8.37 20.01 11.15
CA GLY A 202 -9.01 19.72 12.44
C GLY A 202 -9.34 18.24 12.60
N ALA A 203 -9.23 17.73 13.84
CA ALA A 203 -9.45 16.32 14.15
C ALA A 203 -10.81 15.78 13.65
N GLN A 204 -11.85 16.64 13.58
CA GLN A 204 -13.22 16.25 13.22
C GLN A 204 -13.39 15.65 11.82
N GLN A 205 -12.70 16.16 10.78
CA GLN A 205 -12.82 15.59 9.41
C GLN A 205 -12.05 14.29 9.24
N ILE A 206 -10.95 14.10 9.99
CA ILE A 206 -10.12 12.89 9.96
C ILE A 206 -10.65 11.81 10.93
N GLU A 207 -11.30 12.22 12.02
CA GLU A 207 -12.06 11.34 12.92
C GLU A 207 -13.32 10.79 12.26
N ALA A 208 -14.03 11.61 11.46
CA ALA A 208 -15.11 11.12 10.60
C ALA A 208 -14.61 10.08 9.56
N ALA A 209 -13.33 10.12 9.20
CA ALA A 209 -12.66 9.10 8.38
C ALA A 209 -12.06 7.93 9.19
N GLY A 210 -12.32 7.86 10.51
CA GLY A 210 -11.94 6.73 11.38
C GLY A 210 -10.49 6.73 11.88
N ASN A 211 -9.74 7.83 11.73
CA ASN A 211 -8.28 7.87 11.92
C ASN A 211 -7.79 8.70 13.14
N GLY A 212 -8.65 8.97 14.12
CA GLY A 212 -8.30 9.79 15.30
C GLY A 212 -7.42 9.13 16.35
N GLN A 213 -7.15 7.83 16.27
CA GLN A 213 -6.40 7.12 17.31
C GLN A 213 -4.88 7.30 17.13
N MET A 214 -4.19 7.63 18.22
CA MET A 214 -2.73 7.59 18.26
C MET A 214 -2.26 6.19 17.88
N TYR A 215 -1.28 6.12 16.99
CA TYR A 215 -0.75 4.86 16.52
C TYR A 215 -0.17 4.04 17.66
N ALA A 216 -0.59 2.77 17.74
CA ALA A 216 0.00 1.77 18.62
C ALA A 216 0.25 0.49 17.84
N PHE A 217 1.47 -0.02 17.91
CA PHE A 217 1.81 -1.34 17.41
C PHE A 217 1.39 -2.38 18.44
N SER A 218 0.62 -3.39 18.01
CA SER A 218 0.19 -4.47 18.88
C SER A 218 0.82 -5.80 18.47
N LEU A 219 1.49 -6.44 19.43
CA LEU A 219 2.02 -7.80 19.30
C LEU A 219 1.05 -8.77 19.96
N ASN A 220 0.67 -9.81 19.23
CA ASN A 220 -0.25 -10.87 19.67
C ASN A 220 -1.66 -10.37 20.09
N ALA A 221 -2.07 -9.17 19.66
CA ALA A 221 -3.46 -8.77 19.80
C ALA A 221 -4.35 -9.71 18.98
N ARG A 222 -5.39 -10.27 19.61
CA ARG A 222 -6.40 -11.03 18.88
C ARG A 222 -7.17 -10.04 18.00
N ALA A 223 -7.23 -10.35 16.70
CA ALA A 223 -8.01 -9.60 15.70
C ALA A 223 -9.52 -9.74 15.96
#